data_AF-A0A9P6MDC6-F1
#
_entry.id   AF-A0A9P6MDC6-F1
#
_cell.length_a   1.000
_cell.length_b   1.000
_cell.length_c   1.000
_cell.angle_alpha   90.00
_cell.angle_beta   90.00
_cell.angle_gamma   90.00
#
_symmetry.space_group_name_H-M   'P 1'
#
loop_
_entity.id
_entity.type
_entity.pdbx_description
1 polymer ?
#
loop_
_entity_poly.entity_id
_entity_poly.type
_entity_poly.pdbx_seq_one_letter_code
_entity_poly.pdbx_strand_id
1 'polypeptide(L)'
;MDPLDLTRKLCWLHGMCAFLRPSDIARIDVSKCIVTDTSVKLKEARPKETSHGIHQNTTHILKRHRSIPALCPMQTFKAYQRRLVGKRLQRPHDTCPSLTYNPLVRAINDPDVAIGADRIRNHIKAIMSKLVLPKGARVPKARAAASAEATKKGVSLDDIITHGNWQSKK
;
A
#
# COMPACT_ATOMS: atom_id res chain seq x y z
N MET A 1 -0.39 -10.15 -17.41
CA MET A 1 0.06 -10.25 -16.00
C MET A 1 -0.95 -11.09 -15.25
N ASP A 2 -0.53 -12.24 -14.73
CA ASP A 2 -1.38 -13.13 -13.93
C ASP A 2 -1.81 -12.45 -12.61
N PRO A 3 -2.83 -13.00 -11.91
CA PRO A 3 -3.33 -12.46 -10.65
C PRO A 3 -2.26 -12.31 -9.54
N LEU A 4 -1.34 -13.27 -9.43
CA LEU A 4 -0.32 -13.29 -8.38
C LEU A 4 0.70 -12.17 -8.58
N ASP A 5 1.19 -12.00 -9.81
CA ASP A 5 2.12 -10.94 -10.14
C ASP A 5 1.46 -9.56 -10.07
N LEU A 6 0.19 -9.44 -10.45
CA LEU A 6 -0.56 -8.19 -10.27
C LEU A 6 -0.72 -7.84 -8.78
N THR A 7 -0.99 -8.83 -7.93
CA THR A 7 -1.11 -8.66 -6.48
C THR A 7 0.22 -8.25 -5.86
N ARG A 8 1.31 -8.93 -6.23
CA ARG A 8 2.67 -8.59 -5.79
C ARG A 8 3.02 -7.16 -6.18
N LYS A 9 2.80 -6.81 -7.45
CA LYS A 9 3.08 -5.48 -7.99
C LYS A 9 2.28 -4.40 -7.30
N LEU A 10 0.98 -4.63 -7.06
CA LEU A 10 0.14 -3.71 -6.30
C LEU A 10 0.73 -3.44 -4.91
N CYS A 11 0.98 -4.49 -4.14
CA CYS A 11 1.49 -4.38 -2.77
C CYS A 11 2.84 -3.67 -2.73
N TRP A 12 3.75 -4.02 -3.64
CA TRP A 12 5.06 -3.40 -3.74
C TRP A 12 4.99 -1.92 -4.12
N LEU A 13 4.20 -1.55 -5.15
CA LEU A 13 4.01 -0.15 -5.55
C LEU A 13 3.35 0.68 -4.44
N HIS A 14 2.45 0.11 -3.65
CA HIS A 14 1.87 0.82 -2.50
C HIS A 14 2.93 1.09 -1.42
N GLY A 15 3.79 0.11 -1.15
CA GLY A 15 4.91 0.28 -0.20
C GLY A 15 5.97 1.26 -0.69
N MET A 16 6.29 1.25 -1.99
CA MET A 16 7.30 2.14 -2.58
C MET A 16 6.78 3.54 -2.84
N CYS A 17 5.60 3.69 -3.44
CA CYS A 17 5.11 4.99 -3.90
C CYS A 17 4.29 5.76 -2.86
N ALA A 18 3.73 5.09 -1.84
CA ALA A 18 2.96 5.74 -0.76
C ALA A 18 3.54 5.49 0.63
N PHE A 19 4.74 4.89 0.73
CA PHE A 19 5.41 4.58 1.99
C PHE A 19 4.55 3.75 2.97
N LEU A 20 3.65 2.94 2.43
CA LEU A 20 2.72 2.13 3.22
C LEU A 20 3.41 0.91 3.82
N ARG A 21 3.05 0.57 5.06
CA ARG A 21 3.43 -0.72 5.66
C ARG A 21 2.45 -1.80 5.20
N PRO A 22 2.83 -3.09 5.31
CA PRO A 22 1.91 -4.18 5.00
C PRO A 22 0.60 -4.13 5.78
N SER A 23 0.62 -3.68 7.04
CA SER A 23 -0.58 -3.49 7.87
C SER A 23 -1.51 -2.41 7.32
N ASP A 24 -0.93 -1.34 6.80
CA ASP A 24 -1.64 -0.17 6.30
C ASP A 24 -2.35 -0.57 5.00
N ILE A 25 -1.63 -1.28 4.11
CA ILE A 25 -2.20 -1.86 2.88
C ILE A 25 -3.35 -2.84 3.19
N ALA A 26 -3.20 -3.69 4.22
CA ALA A 26 -4.23 -4.65 4.63
C ALA A 26 -5.53 -3.95 5.06
N ARG A 27 -5.45 -2.71 5.55
CA ARG A 27 -6.56 -1.93 6.08
C ARG A 27 -7.18 -0.98 5.06
N ILE A 28 -6.69 -0.95 3.81
CA ILE A 28 -7.29 -0.08 2.79
C ILE A 28 -8.75 -0.49 2.53
N ASP A 29 -9.66 0.46 2.73
CA ASP A 29 -11.07 0.31 2.42
C ASP A 29 -11.35 0.83 1.01
N VAL A 30 -11.52 -0.08 0.07
CA VAL A 30 -11.77 0.23 -1.34
C VAL A 30 -13.01 1.10 -1.52
N SER A 31 -14.02 0.93 -0.67
CA SER A 31 -15.26 1.70 -0.77
C SER A 31 -15.08 3.18 -0.42
N LYS A 32 -13.96 3.54 0.21
CA LYS A 32 -13.60 4.92 0.58
C LYS A 32 -12.48 5.49 -0.29
N CYS A 33 -11.90 4.70 -1.18
CA CYS A 33 -10.86 5.18 -2.10
C CYS A 33 -11.46 6.12 -3.15
N ILE A 34 -10.79 7.22 -3.43
CA ILE A 34 -11.19 8.19 -4.46
C ILE A 34 -10.21 8.11 -5.61
N VAL A 35 -10.72 7.84 -6.82
CA VAL A 35 -9.91 7.71 -8.03
C VAL A 35 -10.16 8.92 -8.92
N THR A 36 -9.08 9.60 -9.31
CA THR A 36 -9.11 10.70 -10.29
C THR A 36 -8.34 10.30 -11.54
N ASP A 37 -8.21 11.22 -12.50
CA ASP A 37 -7.40 10.99 -13.71
C ASP A 37 -5.89 11.01 -13.43
N THR A 38 -5.49 11.66 -12.34
CA THR A 38 -4.10 11.91 -12.00
C THR A 38 -3.65 11.21 -10.72
N SER A 39 -4.57 10.67 -9.92
CA SER A 39 -4.23 10.08 -8.62
C SER A 39 -5.27 9.09 -8.09
N VAL A 40 -4.88 8.35 -7.05
CA VAL A 40 -5.78 7.59 -6.18
C VAL A 40 -5.52 8.04 -4.75
N LYS A 41 -6.57 8.46 -4.05
CA LYS A 41 -6.55 8.67 -2.60
C LYS A 41 -6.97 7.37 -1.93
N LEU A 42 -6.03 6.72 -1.27
CA LEU A 42 -6.24 5.52 -0.47
C LEU A 42 -6.70 5.93 0.93
N LYS A 43 -7.70 5.21 1.45
CA LYS A 43 -8.24 5.41 2.79
C LYS A 43 -8.14 4.12 3.57
N GLU A 44 -7.52 4.19 4.73
CA GLU A 44 -7.43 3.07 5.66
C GLU A 44 -8.64 3.03 6.60
N ALA A 45 -9.18 1.85 6.82
CA ALA A 45 -10.10 1.57 7.91
C ALA A 45 -9.30 1.47 9.21
N ARG A 46 -9.51 2.43 10.12
CA ARG A 46 -8.91 2.48 11.45
C ARG A 46 -7.37 2.27 11.41
N PRO A 47 -6.60 3.30 11.05
CA PRO A 47 -5.14 3.22 10.96
C PRO A 47 -4.49 2.67 12.23
N LYS A 48 -3.37 1.97 12.08
CA LYS A 48 -2.67 1.35 13.22
C LYS A 48 -2.11 2.39 14.17
N GLU A 49 -1.58 3.48 13.63
CA GLU A 49 -1.04 4.56 14.44
C GLU A 49 -2.18 5.41 15.00
N THR A 50 -2.03 5.78 16.27
CA THR A 50 -2.91 6.71 16.95
C THR A 50 -2.12 7.98 17.26
N SER A 51 -2.72 9.14 17.04
CA SER A 51 -2.20 10.39 17.62
C SER A 51 -3.02 10.68 18.87
N HIS A 52 -2.37 10.78 20.04
CA HIS A 52 -3.05 11.04 21.31
C HIS A 52 -4.18 10.04 21.63
N GLY A 53 -3.96 8.75 21.31
CA GLY A 53 -4.98 7.70 21.49
C GLY A 53 -6.10 7.67 20.45
N ILE A 54 -6.12 8.61 19.51
CA ILE A 54 -7.15 8.70 18.46
C ILE A 54 -6.61 8.11 17.15
N HIS A 55 -7.37 7.17 16.57
CA HIS A 55 -7.13 6.67 15.22
C HIS A 55 -7.52 7.77 14.21
N GLN A 56 -6.55 8.57 13.77
CA GLN A 56 -6.80 9.58 12.75
C GLN A 56 -6.99 8.91 11.38
N ASN A 57 -7.94 9.41 10.58
CA ASN A 57 -8.15 8.90 9.23
C ASN A 57 -6.98 9.29 8.31
N THR A 58 -6.05 8.37 8.11
CA THR A 58 -4.90 8.59 7.24
C THR A 58 -5.29 8.46 5.78
N THR A 59 -4.82 9.41 4.95
CA THR A 59 -5.06 9.42 3.50
C THR A 59 -3.73 9.36 2.78
N HIS A 60 -3.56 8.37 1.91
CA HIS A 60 -2.33 8.24 1.12
C HIS A 60 -2.61 8.50 -0.35
N ILE A 61 -1.74 9.24 -1.01
CA ILE A 61 -1.95 9.65 -2.40
C ILE A 61 -0.99 8.89 -3.30
N LEU A 62 -1.54 8.07 -4.20
CA LEU A 62 -0.80 7.48 -5.31
C LEU A 62 -0.97 8.36 -6.54
N LYS A 63 0.09 9.02 -6.99
CA LYS A 63 0.06 9.81 -8.23
C LYS A 63 0.26 8.91 -9.46
N ARG A 64 -0.33 9.32 -10.59
CA ARG A 64 -0.08 8.69 -11.88
C ARG A 64 1.39 8.87 -12.27
N HIS A 65 2.08 7.75 -12.50
CA HIS A 65 3.41 7.79 -13.10
C HIS A 65 3.25 8.01 -14.61
N ARG A 66 3.77 9.14 -15.13
CA ARG A 66 3.51 9.58 -16.51
C ARG A 66 4.43 8.94 -17.55
N SER A 67 5.70 8.76 -17.22
CA SER A 67 6.74 8.32 -18.16
C SER A 67 6.83 6.81 -18.33
N ILE A 68 6.63 6.06 -17.25
CA ILE A 68 6.72 4.58 -17.25
C ILE A 68 5.38 3.97 -16.82
N PRO A 69 4.48 3.63 -17.77
CA PRO A 69 3.18 3.02 -17.46
C PRO A 69 3.30 1.72 -16.65
N ALA A 70 4.34 0.92 -16.94
CA ALA A 70 4.62 -0.32 -16.23
C ALA A 70 4.90 -0.13 -14.73
N LEU A 71 5.32 1.06 -14.29
CA LEU A 71 5.56 1.37 -12.87
C LEU A 71 4.48 2.27 -12.27
N CYS A 72 3.37 2.48 -12.98
CA CYS A 72 2.33 3.38 -12.52
C CYS A 72 1.49 2.75 -11.39
N PRO A 73 1.53 3.28 -10.15
CA PRO A 73 0.78 2.73 -9.03
C PRO A 73 -0.73 2.89 -9.22
N MET A 74 -1.17 4.02 -9.78
CA MET A 74 -2.57 4.28 -10.10
C MET A 74 -3.13 3.29 -11.15
N GLN A 75 -2.41 3.07 -12.26
CA GLN A 75 -2.87 2.14 -13.29
C GLN A 75 -2.89 0.70 -12.76
N THR A 76 -1.90 0.33 -11.94
CA THR A 76 -1.86 -0.97 -11.27
C THR A 76 -3.05 -1.14 -10.33
N PHE A 77 -3.40 -0.11 -9.54
CA PHE A 77 -4.59 -0.11 -8.68
C PHE A 77 -5.88 -0.30 -9.49
N LYS A 78 -6.09 0.50 -10.54
CA LYS A 78 -7.27 0.36 -11.44
C LYS A 78 -7.35 -1.04 -12.05
N ALA A 79 -6.23 -1.58 -12.54
CA ALA A 79 -6.17 -2.91 -13.12
C ALA A 79 -6.46 -4.01 -12.10
N TYR A 80 -5.94 -3.87 -10.87
CA TYR A 80 -6.20 -4.79 -9.78
C TYR A 80 -7.68 -4.78 -9.38
N GLN A 81 -8.26 -3.60 -9.16
CA GLN A 81 -9.68 -3.47 -8.80
C GLN A 81 -10.59 -4.18 -9.80
N ARG A 82 -10.44 -3.86 -11.08
CA ARG A 82 -11.25 -4.43 -12.16
C ARG A 82 -11.14 -5.95 -12.27
N ARG A 83 -10.00 -6.54 -11.89
CA ARG A 83 -9.73 -7.97 -12.08
C ARG A 83 -9.94 -8.83 -10.83
N LEU A 84 -9.77 -8.26 -9.65
CA LEU A 84 -9.62 -9.03 -8.41
C LEU A 84 -10.49 -8.52 -7.24
N VAL A 85 -11.04 -7.31 -7.32
CA VAL A 85 -11.89 -6.78 -6.22
C VAL A 85 -13.37 -7.14 -6.42
N GLY A 86 -13.74 -7.71 -7.57
CA GLY A 86 -15.02 -8.41 -7.80
C GLY A 86 -16.22 -7.84 -7.03
N LYS A 87 -16.90 -8.72 -6.27
CA LYS A 87 -18.00 -8.34 -5.38
C LYS A 87 -17.49 -7.54 -4.18
N ARG A 88 -18.30 -6.61 -3.67
CA ARG A 88 -18.03 -5.93 -2.40
C ARG A 88 -17.94 -6.96 -1.26
N LEU A 89 -16.79 -6.98 -0.59
CA LEU A 89 -16.59 -7.74 0.63
C LEU A 89 -16.84 -6.82 1.83
N GLN A 90 -17.46 -7.33 2.88
CA GLN A 90 -17.54 -6.66 4.17
C GLN A 90 -16.88 -7.54 5.20
N ARG A 91 -15.82 -7.01 5.83
CA ARG A 91 -15.09 -7.71 6.88
C ARG A 91 -15.05 -6.84 8.13
N PRO A 92 -15.34 -7.40 9.32
CA PRO A 92 -15.07 -6.73 10.58
C PRO A 92 -13.57 -6.37 10.71
N HIS A 93 -13.27 -5.23 11.29
CA HIS A 93 -11.89 -4.83 11.55
C HIS A 93 -11.33 -5.64 12.73
N ASP A 94 -10.13 -6.19 12.59
CA ASP A 94 -9.53 -7.14 13.56
C ASP A 94 -9.46 -6.59 14.99
N THR A 95 -9.22 -5.29 15.14
CA THR A 95 -9.16 -4.63 16.47
C THR A 95 -10.41 -3.81 16.80
N CYS A 96 -11.44 -3.86 15.96
CA CYS A 96 -12.70 -3.14 16.16
C CYS A 96 -13.83 -3.86 15.42
N PRO A 97 -14.38 -4.95 15.96
CA PRO A 97 -15.36 -5.76 15.24
C PRO A 97 -16.64 -5.00 14.82
N SER A 98 -16.99 -3.91 15.52
CA SER A 98 -18.10 -3.03 15.15
C SER A 98 -17.86 -2.19 13.88
N LEU A 99 -16.61 -2.07 13.42
CA LEU A 99 -16.26 -1.40 12.18
C LEU A 99 -16.10 -2.44 11.08
N THR A 100 -16.89 -2.35 10.02
CA THR A 100 -16.69 -3.15 8.80
C THR A 100 -16.05 -2.32 7.68
N TYR A 101 -15.27 -2.96 6.82
CA TYR A 101 -14.65 -2.33 5.66
C TYR A 101 -14.56 -3.28 4.46
N ASN A 102 -14.31 -2.73 3.27
CA ASN A 102 -14.09 -3.49 2.04
C ASN A 102 -12.59 -3.59 1.71
N PRO A 103 -11.90 -4.66 2.10
CA PRO A 103 -10.45 -4.76 1.96
C PRO A 103 -10.01 -4.82 0.51
N LEU A 104 -8.93 -4.08 0.20
CA LEU A 104 -8.33 -4.04 -1.13
C LEU A 104 -7.68 -5.36 -1.52
N VAL A 105 -6.78 -5.88 -0.70
CA VAL A 105 -5.98 -7.05 -1.06
C VAL A 105 -6.66 -8.33 -0.60
N ARG A 106 -6.89 -9.23 -1.53
CA ARG A 106 -7.69 -10.46 -1.34
C ARG A 106 -6.88 -11.69 -1.72
N ALA A 107 -7.33 -12.87 -1.30
CA ALA A 107 -6.66 -14.10 -1.65
C ALA A 107 -6.87 -14.39 -3.14
N ILE A 108 -5.81 -14.82 -3.81
CA ILE A 108 -5.83 -15.03 -5.27
C ILE A 108 -6.78 -16.17 -5.65
N ASN A 109 -6.81 -17.23 -4.83
CA ASN A 109 -7.64 -18.41 -5.06
C ASN A 109 -9.06 -18.26 -4.48
N ASP A 110 -9.27 -17.24 -3.66
CA ASP A 110 -10.55 -16.97 -3.00
C ASP A 110 -10.74 -15.45 -2.85
N PRO A 111 -11.30 -14.78 -3.88
CA PRO A 111 -11.50 -13.34 -3.88
C PRO A 111 -12.53 -12.84 -2.86
N ASP A 112 -13.18 -13.71 -2.10
CA ASP A 112 -14.07 -13.34 -1.00
C ASP A 112 -13.33 -13.33 0.35
N VAL A 113 -12.04 -13.70 0.36
CA VAL A 113 -11.20 -13.67 1.56
C VAL A 113 -10.17 -12.55 1.48
N ALA A 114 -10.17 -11.67 2.48
CA ALA A 114 -9.13 -10.67 2.67
C ALA A 114 -7.83 -11.30 3.16
N ILE A 115 -6.68 -10.78 2.73
CA ILE A 115 -5.38 -11.27 3.25
C ILE A 115 -4.78 -10.32 4.28
N GLY A 116 -4.12 -10.90 5.29
CA GLY A 116 -3.45 -10.16 6.35
C GLY A 116 -2.10 -9.56 5.96
N ALA A 117 -1.56 -8.75 6.87
CA ALA A 117 -0.29 -8.03 6.71
C ALA A 117 0.90 -8.95 6.39
N ASP A 118 0.96 -10.16 6.94
CA ASP A 118 2.08 -11.07 6.70
C ASP A 118 2.12 -11.61 5.27
N ARG A 119 0.95 -11.92 4.68
CA ARG A 119 0.89 -12.34 3.27
C ARG A 119 1.22 -11.17 2.33
N ILE A 120 0.76 -9.96 2.64
CA ILE A 120 1.14 -8.73 1.92
C ILE A 120 2.65 -8.48 2.03
N ARG A 121 3.25 -8.64 3.21
CA ARG A 121 4.69 -8.55 3.43
C ARG A 121 5.45 -9.53 2.53
N ASN A 122 4.98 -10.77 2.43
CA ASN A 122 5.59 -11.78 1.58
C ASN A 122 5.48 -11.42 0.09
N HIS A 123 4.35 -10.86 -0.35
CA HIS A 123 4.19 -10.35 -1.71
C HIS A 123 5.18 -9.23 -2.05
N ILE A 124 5.38 -8.27 -1.13
CA ILE A 124 6.38 -7.21 -1.29
C ILE A 124 7.79 -7.80 -1.33
N LYS A 125 8.10 -8.72 -0.41
CA LYS A 125 9.41 -9.38 -0.33
C LYS A 125 9.76 -10.12 -1.62
N ALA A 126 8.79 -10.77 -2.26
CA ALA A 126 8.99 -11.49 -3.52
C ALA A 126 9.44 -10.59 -4.68
N ILE A 127 9.08 -9.31 -4.68
CA ILE A 127 9.59 -8.34 -5.66
C ILE A 127 10.93 -7.77 -5.18
N MET A 128 11.02 -7.37 -3.91
CA MET A 128 12.25 -6.79 -3.35
C MET A 128 13.45 -7.75 -3.41
N SER A 129 13.22 -9.06 -3.33
CA SER A 129 14.28 -10.07 -3.46
C SER A 129 14.88 -10.19 -4.86
N LYS A 130 14.27 -9.55 -5.87
CA LYS A 130 14.81 -9.48 -7.24
C LYS A 130 15.83 -8.36 -7.41
N LEU A 131 16.03 -7.52 -6.38
CA LEU A 131 17.05 -6.48 -6.41
C LEU A 131 18.44 -7.11 -6.39
N VAL A 132 19.33 -6.62 -7.26
CA VAL A 132 20.75 -6.94 -7.21
C VAL A 132 21.36 -6.14 -6.07
N LEU A 133 21.81 -6.83 -5.03
CA LEU A 133 22.40 -6.21 -3.83
C LEU A 133 23.84 -6.69 -3.64
N PRO A 134 24.71 -5.88 -3.01
CA PRO A 134 26.05 -6.31 -2.64
C PRO A 134 26.02 -7.58 -1.79
N LYS A 135 27.08 -8.40 -1.88
CA LYS A 135 27.20 -9.65 -1.10
C LYS A 135 27.03 -9.35 0.39
N GLY A 136 26.13 -10.08 1.06
CA GLY A 136 25.84 -9.94 2.49
C GLY A 136 24.86 -8.82 2.85
N ALA A 137 24.42 -7.99 1.90
CA ALA A 137 23.42 -6.97 2.16
C ALA A 137 22.03 -7.59 2.38
N ARG A 138 21.28 -7.04 3.36
CA ARG A 138 19.90 -7.46 3.62
C ARG A 138 18.95 -6.74 2.66
N VAL A 139 17.93 -7.45 2.17
CA VAL A 139 16.85 -6.85 1.39
C VAL A 139 16.12 -5.81 2.24
N PRO A 140 16.09 -4.52 1.82
CA PRO A 140 15.44 -3.49 2.59
C PRO A 140 13.92 -3.64 2.55
N LYS A 141 13.24 -3.06 3.56
CA LYS A 141 11.78 -2.89 3.52
C LYS A 141 11.43 -1.87 2.43
N ALA A 142 10.39 -2.13 1.64
CA ALA A 142 9.98 -1.24 0.54
C ALA A 142 9.82 0.23 0.97
N ARG A 143 9.09 0.50 2.07
CA ARG A 143 8.94 1.84 2.65
C ARG A 143 10.29 2.53 2.91
N ALA A 144 11.24 1.81 3.53
CA ALA A 144 12.54 2.36 3.89
C ALA A 144 13.43 2.58 2.66
N ALA A 145 13.39 1.65 1.70
CA ALA A 145 14.10 1.80 0.43
C ALA A 145 13.59 3.03 -0.34
N ALA A 146 12.28 3.22 -0.38
CA ALA A 146 11.67 4.31 -1.12
C ALA A 146 11.92 5.68 -0.49
N SER A 147 11.83 5.80 0.85
CA SER A 147 12.17 7.04 1.53
C SER A 147 13.65 7.39 1.37
N ALA A 148 14.55 6.40 1.49
CA ALA A 148 15.98 6.62 1.29
C ALA A 148 16.29 7.05 -0.15
N GLU A 149 15.64 6.45 -1.15
CA GLU A 149 15.80 6.85 -2.55
C GLU A 149 15.25 8.26 -2.79
N ALA A 150 14.11 8.63 -2.21
CA ALA A 150 13.59 9.99 -2.29
C ALA A 150 14.57 11.02 -1.71
N THR A 151 15.16 10.75 -0.55
CA THR A 151 16.20 11.60 0.05
C THR A 151 17.42 11.74 -0.87
N LYS A 152 17.91 10.63 -1.45
CA LYS A 152 19.04 10.67 -2.41
C LYS A 152 18.74 11.50 -3.66
N LYS A 153 17.46 11.59 -4.05
CA LYS A 153 17.00 12.41 -5.18
C LYS A 153 16.66 13.85 -4.79
N GLY A 154 16.97 14.26 -3.56
CA GLY A 154 16.82 15.64 -3.09
C GLY A 154 15.42 16.01 -2.61
N VAL A 155 14.53 15.04 -2.38
CA VAL A 155 13.23 15.32 -1.75
C VAL A 155 13.45 15.69 -0.28
N SER A 156 12.80 16.76 0.17
CA SER A 156 12.93 17.25 1.54
C SER A 156 12.43 16.20 2.55
N LEU A 157 13.00 16.24 3.76
CA LEU A 157 12.56 15.35 4.84
C LEU A 157 11.09 15.59 5.21
N ASP A 158 10.66 16.86 5.22
CA ASP A 158 9.28 17.25 5.54
C ASP A 158 8.29 16.71 4.51
N ASP A 159 8.63 16.74 3.22
CA ASP A 159 7.81 16.14 2.16
C ASP A 159 7.72 14.62 2.31
N ILE A 160 8.82 13.95 2.68
CA ILE A 160 8.84 12.49 2.90
C ILE A 160 7.97 12.11 4.09
N ILE A 161 8.10 12.83 5.21
CA ILE A 161 7.31 12.63 6.44
C ILE A 161 5.83 12.87 6.15
N THR A 162 5.50 13.97 5.47
CA THR A 162 4.13 14.35 5.11
C THR A 162 3.52 13.32 4.16
N HIS A 163 4.23 12.93 3.09
CA HIS A 163 3.74 11.95 2.12
C HIS A 163 3.52 10.57 2.73
N GLY A 164 4.38 10.18 3.68
CA GLY A 164 4.26 8.94 4.41
C GLY A 164 3.24 8.95 5.55
N ASN A 165 2.69 10.12 5.91
CA ASN A 165 1.90 10.36 7.11
C ASN A 165 2.59 9.86 8.39
N TRP A 166 3.89 10.15 8.54
CA TRP A 166 4.64 9.70 9.71
C TRP A 166 4.35 10.63 10.88
N GLN A 167 4.02 10.06 12.04
CA GLN A 167 4.06 10.81 13.30
C GLN A 167 5.52 11.22 13.54
N SER A 168 5.90 12.45 13.19
CA SER A 168 7.15 13.02 13.70
C SER A 168 6.98 13.23 15.21
N LYS A 169 8.01 12.93 16.00
CA LYS A 169 8.05 13.41 17.38
C LYS A 169 8.05 14.94 17.30
N LYS A 170 7.00 15.57 17.82
CA LYS A 170 7.10 16.94 18.31
C LYS A 170 7.94 16.93 19.58
#